data_AF-A0A1Z8SNN6-F1
#
_entry.id   AF-A0A1Z8SNN6-F1
#
_cell.length_a   1.000
_cell.length_b   1.000
_cell.length_c   1.000
_cell.angle_alpha   90.00
_cell.angle_beta   90.00
_cell.angle_gamma   90.00
#
_symmetry.space_group_name_H-M   'P 1'
#
loop_
_entity.id
_entity.type
_entity.pdbx_description
1 polymer ?
#
loop_
_entity_poly.entity_id
_entity_poly.type
_entity_poly.pdbx_seq_one_letter_code
_entity_poly.pdbx_strand_id
1 'polypeptide(L)'
;LAGVTSSGVLLALFQSNAGGAWDNAKKMVEEGYEIDGTVHGKGSDVHKAAVVGDTVGDPLKDTSGPSLNILLKLMSVVALVLAPFLKV
;
A
#
# COMPACT_ATOMS: atom_id res chain seq x y z
N LEU A 1 21.80 -3.43 6.23
CA LEU A 1 20.86 -4.50 5.84
C LEU A 1 19.79 -4.76 6.89
N ALA A 2 20.14 -5.17 8.12
CA ALA A 2 19.14 -5.50 9.14
C ALA A 2 18.07 -4.41 9.38
N GLY A 3 18.48 -3.15 9.57
CA GLY A 3 17.55 -2.03 9.79
C GLY A 3 16.56 -1.86 8.64
N VAL A 4 17.06 -1.72 7.41
CA VAL A 4 16.20 -1.50 6.23
C VAL A 4 15.26 -2.67 5.96
N THR A 5 15.67 -3.92 6.23
CA THR A 5 14.79 -5.08 6.15
C THR A 5 13.67 -5.02 7.19
N SER A 6 14.01 -4.74 8.46
CA SER A 6 13.02 -4.69 9.53
C SER A 6 11.99 -3.57 9.36
N SER A 7 12.40 -2.37 8.92
CA SER A 7 11.49 -1.25 8.68
C SER A 7 10.77 -1.36 7.34
N GLY A 8 11.47 -1.80 6.29
CA GLY A 8 10.96 -1.84 4.92
C GLY A 8 9.87 -2.88 4.71
N VAL A 9 9.98 -4.06 5.33
CA VAL A 9 8.94 -5.10 5.23
C VAL A 9 7.63 -4.62 5.85
N LEU A 10 7.70 -4.01 7.04
CA LEU A 10 6.53 -3.48 7.73
C LEU A 10 5.84 -2.38 6.90
N LEU A 11 6.64 -1.48 6.32
CA LEU A 11 6.10 -0.41 5.48
C LEU A 11 5.48 -0.93 4.17
N ALA A 12 6.11 -1.91 3.52
CA ALA A 12 5.59 -2.50 2.29
C ALA A 12 4.23 -3.16 2.52
N LEU A 13 4.10 -3.93 3.61
CA LEU A 13 2.83 -4.56 4.00
C LEU A 13 1.76 -3.53 4.34
N PHE A 14 2.12 -2.48 5.08
CA PHE A 14 1.19 -1.41 5.43
C PHE A 14 0.65 -0.72 4.17
N GLN A 15 1.52 -0.32 3.24
CA GLN A 15 1.13 0.40 2.03
C GLN A 15 0.22 -0.44 1.12
N SER A 16 0.57 -1.71 0.91
CA SER A 16 -0.25 -2.63 0.10
C SER A 16 -1.61 -2.88 0.73
N ASN A 17 -1.66 -3.12 2.05
CA ASN A 17 -2.92 -3.41 2.74
C ASN A 17 -3.82 -2.17 2.88
N ALA A 18 -3.26 -1.01 3.23
CA ALA A 18 -4.02 0.22 3.39
C ALA A 18 -4.63 0.67 2.06
N GLY A 19 -3.85 0.69 0.97
CA GLY A 19 -4.37 1.05 -0.34
C GLY A 19 -5.41 0.06 -0.85
N GLY A 20 -5.20 -1.25 -0.64
CA GLY A 20 -6.21 -2.26 -0.99
C GLY A 20 -7.50 -2.15 -0.16
N ALA A 21 -7.40 -1.80 1.12
CA ALA A 21 -8.55 -1.58 1.98
C ALA A 21 -9.37 -0.36 1.52
N TRP A 22 -8.72 0.74 1.12
CA TRP A 22 -9.42 1.92 0.61
C TRP A 22 -10.10 1.66 -0.75
N ASP A 23 -9.48 0.90 -1.66
CA ASP A 23 -10.13 0.50 -2.92
C ASP A 23 -11.36 -0.38 -2.67
N ASN A 24 -11.23 -1.36 -1.77
CA ASN A 24 -12.35 -2.25 -1.43
C ASN A 24 -13.47 -1.49 -0.72
N ALA A 25 -13.14 -0.53 0.15
CA ALA A 25 -14.14 0.32 0.78
C ALA A 25 -14.88 1.18 -0.26
N LYS A 26 -14.17 1.75 -1.23
CA LYS A 26 -14.80 2.47 -2.35
C LYS A 26 -15.73 1.54 -3.14
N LYS A 27 -15.28 0.34 -3.52
CA LYS A 27 -16.09 -0.66 -4.24
C LYS A 27 -17.37 -1.05 -3.48
N MET A 28 -17.28 -1.25 -2.17
CA MET A 28 -18.45 -1.51 -1.33
C MET A 28 -19.47 -0.36 -1.39
N VAL A 29 -19.00 0.89 -1.34
CA VAL A 29 -19.88 2.07 -1.47
C VAL A 29 -20.47 2.17 -2.89
N GLU A 30 -19.71 1.76 -3.90
CA GLU A 30 -20.16 1.73 -5.28
C GLU A 30 -21.23 0.68 -5.57
N GLU A 31 -21.16 -0.48 -4.91
CA GLU A 31 -22.16 -1.56 -4.95
C GLU A 31 -23.45 -1.17 -4.20
N GLY A 32 -23.33 -0.21 -3.29
CA GLY A 32 -24.43 0.32 -2.50
C GLY A 32 -24.64 -0.48 -1.22
N TYR A 33 -24.81 0.23 -0.10
CA TYR A 33 -25.11 -0.37 1.20
C TYR A 33 -25.99 0.56 2.04
N GLU A 34 -26.70 -0.02 3.00
CA GLU A 34 -27.61 0.70 3.88
C GLU A 34 -27.03 0.78 5.29
N ILE A 35 -27.00 1.97 5.88
CA ILE A 35 -26.69 2.18 7.31
C ILE A 35 -27.79 3.07 7.87
N ASP A 36 -28.37 2.66 9.00
CA ASP A 36 -29.38 3.43 9.74
C ASP A 36 -30.57 3.90 8.87
N GLY A 37 -31.02 3.06 7.92
CA GLY A 37 -32.12 3.38 7.02
C GLY A 37 -31.76 4.30 5.86
N THR A 38 -30.50 4.70 5.72
CA THR A 38 -30.01 5.55 4.63
C THR A 38 -29.22 4.70 3.62
N VAL A 39 -29.67 4.71 2.37
CA VAL A 39 -28.96 4.05 1.27
C VAL A 39 -27.80 4.93 0.82
N HIS A 40 -26.58 4.43 0.99
CA HIS A 40 -25.37 5.06 0.50
C HIS A 40 -24.93 4.36 -0.79
N GLY A 41 -24.67 5.16 -1.82
CA GLY A 41 -24.28 4.65 -3.14
C GLY A 41 -23.42 5.65 -3.90
N LYS A 42 -23.18 5.37 -5.18
CA LYS A 42 -22.43 6.25 -6.08
C LYS A 42 -22.97 7.68 -6.05
N GLY A 43 -22.05 8.64 -5.95
CA GLY A 43 -22.36 10.08 -5.93
C GLY A 43 -22.72 10.64 -4.56
N SER A 44 -22.93 9.80 -3.55
CA SER A 44 -23.08 10.25 -2.15
C SER A 44 -21.79 10.88 -1.62
N ASP A 45 -21.88 11.63 -0.52
CA ASP A 45 -20.69 12.22 0.09
C ASP A 45 -19.74 11.17 0.67
N VAL A 46 -20.29 10.02 1.12
CA VAL A 46 -19.48 8.87 1.53
C VAL A 46 -18.71 8.28 0.36
N HIS A 47 -19.33 8.18 -0.83
CA HIS A 47 -18.65 7.74 -2.04
C HIS A 47 -17.50 8.69 -2.40
N LYS A 48 -17.71 10.00 -2.36
CA LYS A 48 -16.63 10.98 -2.61
C LYS A 48 -15.48 10.82 -1.62
N ALA A 49 -15.77 10.63 -0.34
CA ALA A 49 -14.74 10.39 0.67
C ALA A 49 -13.95 9.10 0.41
N ALA A 50 -14.64 8.02 0.02
CA ALA A 50 -14.00 6.76 -0.32
C ALA A 50 -13.11 6.86 -1.58
N VAL A 51 -13.55 7.62 -2.59
CA VAL A 51 -12.74 7.92 -3.79
C VAL A 51 -11.46 8.67 -3.42
N VAL A 52 -11.52 9.63 -2.50
CA VAL A 52 -10.31 10.33 -2.02
C VAL A 52 -9.36 9.36 -1.32
N GLY A 53 -9.89 8.46 -0.48
CA GLY A 53 -9.09 7.42 0.18
C GLY A 53 -8.38 6.49 -0.81
N ASP A 54 -9.10 6.01 -1.83
CA ASP A 54 -8.52 5.15 -2.86
C ASP A 54 -7.48 5.89 -3.72
N THR A 55 -7.73 7.16 -4.05
CA THR A 55 -6.75 7.99 -4.80
C THR A 55 -5.44 8.17 -4.03
N VAL A 56 -5.50 8.30 -2.70
CA VAL A 56 -4.31 8.31 -1.84
C VAL A 56 -3.67 6.92 -1.75
N GLY A 57 -4.49 5.87 -1.80
CA GLY A 57 -4.08 4.46 -1.75
C GLY A 57 -3.42 3.93 -3.03
N ASP A 58 -3.74 4.46 -4.20
CA ASP A 58 -3.24 3.97 -5.49
C ASP A 58 -1.69 4.02 -5.58
N PRO A 59 -1.02 5.15 -5.28
CA PRO A 59 0.45 5.17 -5.25
C PRO A 59 1.04 4.25 -4.17
N LEU A 60 0.29 3.94 -3.12
CA LEU A 60 0.74 3.07 -2.03
C LEU A 60 0.69 1.60 -2.43
N LYS A 61 -0.45 1.13 -2.96
CA LYS A 61 -0.65 -0.29 -3.31
C LYS A 61 -0.04 -0.69 -4.64
N ASP A 62 0.03 0.21 -5.62
CA ASP A 62 0.45 -0.13 -6.99
C ASP A 62 1.88 0.31 -7.33
N THR A 63 2.42 1.29 -6.61
CA THR A 63 3.75 1.84 -6.91
C THR A 63 4.75 1.60 -5.77
N SER A 64 4.59 2.29 -4.64
CA SER A 64 5.61 2.31 -3.59
C SER A 64 5.67 1.00 -2.77
N GLY A 65 4.53 0.43 -2.38
CA GLY A 65 4.46 -0.82 -1.63
C GLY A 65 5.12 -2.00 -2.35
N PRO A 66 4.73 -2.34 -3.60
CA PRO A 66 5.39 -3.38 -4.38
C PRO A 66 6.88 -3.10 -4.62
N SER A 67 7.26 -1.85 -4.83
CA SER A 67 8.65 -1.45 -5.09
C SER A 67 9.57 -1.67 -3.88
N LEU A 68 9.06 -1.53 -2.65
CA LEU A 68 9.84 -1.79 -1.44
C LEU A 68 10.30 -3.25 -1.35
N ASN A 69 9.49 -4.21 -1.77
CA ASN A 69 9.89 -5.62 -1.81
C ASN A 69 11.06 -5.87 -2.76
N ILE A 70 11.08 -5.19 -3.91
CA ILE A 70 12.18 -5.27 -4.87
C ILE A 70 13.43 -4.62 -4.30
N LEU A 71 13.30 -3.43 -3.73
CA LEU A 71 14.39 -2.68 -3.10
C LEU A 71 15.11 -3.52 -2.03
N LEU A 72 14.36 -4.18 -1.15
CA LEU A 72 14.92 -5.04 -0.10
C LEU A 72 15.76 -6.19 -0.65
N LYS A 73 15.26 -6.87 -1.69
CA LYS A 73 15.98 -7.98 -2.35
C LYS A 73 17.23 -7.48 -3.07
N LEU A 74 17.09 -6.41 -3.85
CA LEU A 74 18.20 -5.86 -4.62
C LEU A 74 19.32 -5.34 -3.73
N MET A 75 19.00 -4.62 -2.63
CA MET A 75 20.03 -4.19 -1.68
C MET A 75 20.79 -5.37 -1.07
N SER A 76 20.11 -6.48 -0.77
CA SER A 76 20.75 -7.67 -0.22
C SER A 76 21.73 -8.31 -1.22
N VAL A 77 21.33 -8.42 -2.49
CA VAL A 77 22.18 -8.94 -3.57
C VAL A 77 23.35 -8.00 -3.85
N VAL A 78 23.12 -6.70 -3.96
CA VAL A 78 24.17 -5.70 -4.18
C VAL A 78 25.18 -5.71 -3.03
N ALA A 79 24.71 -5.79 -1.78
CA ALA A 79 25.60 -5.88 -0.63
C ALA A 79 26.46 -7.15 -0.65
N LEU A 80 25.90 -8.29 -1.05
CA LEU A 80 26.65 -9.55 -1.19
C LEU A 80 27.72 -9.47 -2.28
N VAL A 81 27.40 -8.85 -3.42
CA VAL A 81 28.36 -8.66 -4.53
C VAL A 81 29.49 -7.72 -4.14
N LEU A 82 29.20 -6.68 -3.34
CA LEU A 82 30.20 -5.71 -2.89
C LEU A 82 31.02 -6.18 -1.69
N ALA A 83 30.54 -7.17 -0.92
CA ALA A 83 31.20 -7.67 0.28
C ALA A 83 32.70 -7.97 0.13
N PRO A 84 33.20 -8.67 -0.91
CA PRO A 84 34.64 -8.95 -1.06
C PRO A 84 35.50 -7.73 -1.39
N PHE A 85 34.89 -6.63 -1.87
CA PHE A 85 35.60 -5.37 -2.19
C PHE A 85 35.66 -4.42 -1.00
N LEU A 86 34.82 -4.64 0.01
CA LEU A 86 34.81 -3.87 1.25
C LEU A 86 35.83 -4.49 2.21
N LYS A 87 36.93 -3.76 2.46
CA LYS A 87 37.82 -4.11 3.57
C LYS A 87 37.09 -3.84 4.88
N VAL A 88 36.84 -4.90 5.64
CA VAL A 88 36.42 -4.82 7.04
C VAL A 88 37.66 -4.68 7.92
#